data_AF-A0A6B2FCM6-F1
#
_entry.id   AF-A0A6B2FCM6-F1
#
_cell.length_a   1.000
_cell.length_b   1.000
_cell.length_c   1.000
_cell.angle_alpha   90.00
_cell.angle_beta   90.00
_cell.angle_gamma   90.00
#
_symmetry.space_group_name_H-M   'P 1'
#
loop_
_entity.id
_entity.type
_entity.pdbx_description
1 polymer ?
#
loop_
_entity_poly.entity_id
_entity_poly.type
_entity_poly.pdbx_seq_one_letter_code
_entity_poly.pdbx_strand_id
1 'polypeptide(L)' 'MWYEILPSAAVMYVALIIPGLSTLYIHRYLNNGKTKKMIKTVNDYKALQREKRLCGTGPKGLENID' A
#
# COMPACT_ATOMS: atom_id res chain seq x y z
N MET A 1 -0.58 38.82 15.94
CA MET A 1 0.84 38.38 15.76
C MET A 1 0.92 37.43 14.57
N TRP A 2 2.08 37.23 13.95
CA TRP A 2 2.20 36.37 12.75
C TRP A 2 1.80 34.89 12.98
N TYR A 3 1.83 34.43 14.23
CA TYR A 3 1.48 33.07 14.64
C TYR A 3 -0.01 32.71 14.52
N GLU A 4 -0.90 33.69 14.30
CA GLU A 4 -2.35 33.44 14.22
C GLU A 4 -2.77 32.60 13.00
N ILE A 5 -1.88 32.40 12.02
CA ILE A 5 -2.11 31.49 10.89
C ILE A 5 -1.81 30.02 11.24
N LEU A 6 -1.05 29.75 12.31
CA LEU A 6 -0.63 28.39 12.66
C LEU A 6 -1.82 27.45 12.93
N PRO A 7 -2.90 27.86 13.61
CA PRO A 7 -4.05 26.97 13.85
C PRO A 7 -4.74 26.54 12.55
N SER A 8 -4.97 27.46 11.61
CA SER A 8 -5.63 27.12 10.33
C SER A 8 -4.72 26.27 9.44
N ALA A 9 -3.41 26.59 9.41
CA ALA A 9 -2.42 25.78 8.71
C ALA A 9 -2.29 24.36 9.29
N ALA A 10 -2.35 24.22 10.62
CA ALA A 10 -2.30 22.92 11.29
C ALA A 10 -3.53 22.06 10.94
N VAL A 11 -4.74 22.63 10.95
CA VAL A 11 -5.96 21.92 10.55
C VAL A 11 -5.87 21.45 9.10
N MET A 12 -5.42 22.31 8.19
CA MET A 12 -5.22 21.96 6.78
C MET A 12 -4.18 20.83 6.62
N TYR A 13 -3.07 20.91 7.34
CA TYR A 13 -2.01 19.92 7.29
C TYR A 13 -2.50 18.54 7.76
N VAL A 14 -3.23 18.49 8.88
CA VAL A 14 -3.82 17.24 9.39
C VAL A 14 -4.82 16.66 8.37
N ALA A 15 -5.69 17.50 7.80
CA ALA A 15 -6.65 17.06 6.79
C ALA A 15 -5.99 16.47 5.54
N LEU A 16 -4.82 16.98 5.13
CA LEU A 16 -4.05 16.45 4.00
C LEU A 16 -3.30 15.15 4.32
N ILE A 17 -2.88 14.95 5.58
CA ILE A 17 -2.17 13.74 5.99
C ILE A 17 -3.11 12.54 6.12
N ILE A 18 -4.32 12.75 6.63
CA ILE A 18 -5.26 11.65 6.95
C ILE A 18 -5.48 10.70 5.76
N PRO A 19 -5.73 11.17 4.52
CA PRO A 19 -5.89 10.28 3.36
C PRO A 19 -4.64 9.45 3.06
N GLY A 20 -3.44 10.04 3.19
CA GLY A 20 -2.17 9.35 2.94
C GLY A 20 -1.90 8.24 3.95
N LEU A 21 -2.11 8.52 5.24
CA LEU A 21 -2.00 7.50 6.30
C LEU A 21 -3.06 6.41 6.14
N SER A 22 -4.32 6.80 5.90
CA SER A 22 -5.42 5.87 5.71
C SER A 22 -5.15 4.89 4.57
N THR A 23 -4.72 5.39 3.41
CA THR A 23 -4.40 4.52 2.25
C THR A 23 -3.21 3.60 2.52
N LEU A 24 -2.18 4.06 3.25
CA LEU A 24 -1.05 3.21 3.65
C LEU A 24 -1.51 2.04 4.53
N TYR A 25 -2.34 2.31 5.55
CA TYR A 25 -2.86 1.27 6.45
C TYR A 25 -3.80 0.31 5.71
N ILE A 26 -4.70 0.83 4.87
CA ILE A 26 -5.62 0.00 4.07
C ILE A 26 -4.83 -0.91 3.12
N HIS A 27 -3.83 -0.37 2.42
CA HIS A 27 -3.01 -1.19 1.51
C HIS A 27 -2.21 -2.27 2.24
N ARG A 28 -1.68 -1.99 3.43
CA ARG A 28 -1.04 -3.01 4.25
C ARG A 28 -2.03 -4.07 4.71
N TYR A 29 -3.21 -3.68 5.17
CA TYR A 29 -4.25 -4.60 5.64
C TYR A 29 -4.70 -5.56 4.53
N LEU A 30 -4.99 -5.04 3.33
CA LEU A 30 -5.48 -5.84 2.21
C LEU A 30 -4.42 -6.74 1.55
N ASN A 31 -3.12 -6.47 1.75
CA ASN A 31 -2.02 -7.23 1.12
C ASN A 31 -1.21 -8.02 2.16
N ASN A 32 -1.85 -8.53 3.21
CA ASN A 32 -1.23 -9.35 4.27
C ASN A 32 0.02 -8.69 4.89
N GLY A 33 -0.05 -7.40 5.20
CA GLY A 33 1.03 -6.62 5.79
C GLY A 33 2.08 -6.11 4.80
N LYS A 34 2.00 -6.49 3.52
CA LYS A 34 2.91 -6.03 2.47
C LYS A 34 2.41 -4.75 1.80
N THR A 35 3.28 -4.10 1.06
CA THR A 35 2.90 -2.98 0.19
C THR A 35 2.13 -3.50 -1.02
N LYS A 36 1.18 -2.70 -1.53
CA LYS A 36 0.48 -3.00 -2.78
C LYS A 36 1.49 -3.03 -3.93
N LYS A 37 1.51 -4.10 -4.73
CA LYS A 37 2.36 -4.18 -5.92
C LYS A 37 1.95 -3.11 -6.94
N MET A 38 2.93 -2.35 -7.43
CA MET A 38 2.75 -1.39 -8.50
C MET A 38 2.95 -2.09 -9.84
N ILE A 39 1.91 -2.11 -10.67
CA ILE A 39 1.93 -2.74 -11.99
C ILE A 39 2.19 -1.64 -13.01
N LYS A 40 3.40 -1.59 -13.57
CA LYS A 40 3.75 -0.60 -14.59
C LYS A 40 3.78 -1.22 -15.98
N THR A 41 4.14 -2.50 -16.06
CA THR A 41 4.32 -3.21 -17.32
C THR A 41 3.40 -4.43 -17.42
N VAL A 42 3.25 -4.95 -18.63
CA VAL A 42 2.52 -6.20 -18.89
C VAL A 42 3.20 -7.38 -18.19
N ASN A 43 4.53 -7.35 -18.05
CA ASN A 43 5.28 -8.40 -17.36
C ASN A 43 4.97 -8.41 -15.86
N ASP A 44 4.83 -7.24 -15.22
CA ASP A 44 4.42 -7.15 -13.81
C ASP A 44 3.04 -7.77 -13.59
N TYR A 45 2.10 -7.52 -14.51
CA TYR A 45 0.76 -8.10 -14.46
C TYR A 45 0.78 -9.61 -14.65
N LYS A 46 1.55 -10.10 -15.63
CA LYS A 46 1.72 -11.55 -15.86
C LYS A 46 2.33 -12.24 -14.63
N ALA A 47 3.30 -11.61 -13.96
CA ALA A 47 3.90 -12.11 -12.73
C ALA A 47 2.89 -12.15 -11.58
N LEU A 48 2.08 -11.10 -11.40
CA LEU A 48 1.00 -11.08 -10.40
C LEU A 48 -0.02 -12.20 -10.65
N GLN A 49 -0.45 -12.38 -11.89
CA GLN A 49 -1.43 -13.42 -12.25
C GLN A 49 -0.84 -14.83 -12.12
N ARG A 50 0.48 -14.99 -12.31
CA ARG A 50 1.19 -16.24 -12.02
C ARG A 50 1.18 -16.51 -10.51
N GLU A 51 1.55 -15.53 -9.70
CA GLU A 51 1.48 -15.65 -8.24
C GLU A 51 0.07 -16.03 -7.79
N LYS A 52 -0.98 -15.33 -8.22
CA LYS A 52 -2.36 -15.64 -7.84
C LYS A 52 -2.77 -17.10 -8.15
N ARG A 53 -2.25 -17.68 -9.23
CA ARG A 53 -2.51 -19.08 -9.60
C ARG A 53 -1.73 -20.08 -8.76
N LEU A 54 -0.49 -19.76 -8.40
CA LEU A 54 0.38 -20.64 -7.60
C LEU A 54 0.08 -20.55 -6.10
N CYS A 55 -0.29 -19.36 -5.65
CA CYS A 55 -0.39 -18.95 -4.26
C CYS A 55 -1.85 -18.63 -3.96
N GLY A 56 -2.67 -19.63 -3.66
CA GLY A 56 -4.09 -19.42 -3.34
C GLY A 56 -4.32 -18.54 -2.10
N THR A 57 -3.39 -18.55 -1.13
CA THR A 57 -3.52 -17.88 0.16
C THR A 57 -2.36 -16.93 0.52
N GLY A 58 -1.30 -16.88 -0.28
CA GLY A 58 -0.13 -16.05 -0.01
C GLY A 58 1.15 -16.58 -0.66
N PRO A 59 2.22 -15.76 -0.70
CA PRO A 59 3.46 -16.06 -1.41
C PRO A 59 4.09 -17.37 -0.94
N LYS A 60 4.59 -18.15 -1.89
CA LYS A 60 5.29 -19.42 -1.67
C LYS A 60 6.77 -19.23 -2.00
N GLY A 61 7.64 -19.68 -1.12
CA GLY A 61 9.09 -19.71 -1.31
C GLY A 61 9.58 -21.09 -1.77
N LEU A 62 10.83 -21.40 -1.40
CA LEU A 62 11.48 -22.67 -1.74
C LEU A 62 10.85 -23.87 -1.03
N GLU A 63 10.08 -23.64 0.04
CA GLU A 63 9.36 -24.69 0.78
C GLU A 63 8.29 -25.41 -0.06
N ASN A 64 7.97 -24.92 -1.25
CA ASN A 64 6.98 -25.50 -2.15
C ASN A 64 7.62 -26.29 -3.30
N ILE A 65 8.93 -26.55 -3.24
CA ILE A 65 9.69 -27.30 -4.25
C ILE A 65 10.27 -28.53 -3.54
N ASP A 66 10.00 -29.72 -4.09
CA ASP A 66 10.54 -31.01 -3.65
C ASP A 66 11.84 -31.32 -4.40
#